data_AF-A0A8C3XBH8-F1
#
_entry.id   AF-A0A8C3XBH8-F1
#
_cell.length_a   1.000
_cell.length_b   1.000
_cell.length_c   1.000
_cell.angle_alpha   90.00
_cell.angle_beta   90.00
_cell.angle_gamma   90.00
#
_symmetry.space_group_name_H-M   'P 1'
#
loop_
_entity.id
_entity.type
_entity.pdbx_description
1 polymer ?
#
loop_
_entity_poly.entity_id
_entity_poly.type
_entity_poly.pdbx_seq_one_letter_code
_entity_poly.pdbx_strand_id
1 'polypeptide(L)'
;MEYGGGFQGPPLPETMEELWQELRKVKDDHNMAIGAISSLQRQMEIQESELRKIRSEKELLQKQLREREVQLQAVSAKFCSMTEEQRQEEIVVMMEEENRNLHQVVTEQESQLAEQGKLISELQGIINQLRAEVVNTRLQLLEQKQVQKEIQSQADTLQHKALQTSVALEQITCKFERYRNKIIQATFSAEGSQEPVRELSDDEVLEAMQKIINERAEFQHMLKSKGSKMSLHSSESRTSPAAARRRTSRMEKP
;
A
#
# COMPACT_ATOMS: atom_id res chain seq x y z
N MET A 1 155.10 -97.02 35.08
CA MET A 1 154.09 -97.82 35.80
C MET A 1 152.89 -97.90 34.88
N GLU A 2 152.90 -98.91 34.01
CA GLU A 2 152.09 -100.14 34.15
C GLU A 2 150.59 -99.80 34.03
N TYR A 3 150.06 -99.80 32.81
CA TYR A 3 149.43 -100.94 32.10
C TYR A 3 148.14 -101.43 32.76
N GLY A 4 147.03 -101.28 32.03
CA GLY A 4 146.14 -102.42 31.78
C GLY A 4 144.65 -102.23 32.05
N GLY A 5 143.87 -102.25 30.97
CA GLY A 5 142.48 -102.71 30.93
C GLY A 5 141.43 -101.60 30.93
N GLY A 6 140.47 -101.52 30.00
CA GLY A 6 140.14 -102.42 28.92
C GLY A 6 139.07 -101.80 28.00
N PHE A 7 138.99 -102.39 26.82
CA PHE A 7 138.00 -102.27 25.75
C PHE A 7 136.56 -101.93 26.19
N GLN A 8 135.96 -100.92 25.55
CA GLN A 8 134.79 -101.07 24.66
C GLN A 8 134.45 -99.73 23.99
N GLY A 9 134.33 -99.71 22.66
CA GLY A 9 133.45 -98.75 21.98
C GLY A 9 132.35 -99.53 21.25
N PRO A 10 131.34 -98.88 20.65
CA PRO A 10 130.64 -97.62 20.98
C PRO A 10 129.11 -97.86 21.16
N PRO A 11 128.26 -96.82 21.30
CA PRO A 11 127.12 -96.75 20.38
C PRO A 11 126.93 -95.34 19.80
N LEU A 12 127.35 -95.18 18.55
CA LEU A 12 126.97 -94.10 17.64
C LEU A 12 125.76 -94.39 16.70
N PRO A 13 124.85 -95.37 16.92
CA PRO A 13 123.57 -95.44 16.19
C PRO A 13 122.37 -94.76 16.88
N GLU A 14 122.32 -94.70 18.22
CA GLU A 14 121.07 -94.37 18.96
C GLU A 14 120.72 -92.87 18.91
N THR A 15 121.70 -91.97 19.02
CA THR A 15 121.46 -90.51 19.04
C THR A 15 121.12 -89.93 17.65
N MET A 16 121.60 -90.56 16.58
CA MET A 16 121.27 -90.14 15.20
C MET A 16 119.86 -90.62 14.80
N GLU A 17 119.48 -91.82 15.22
CA GLU A 17 118.15 -92.39 15.00
C GLU A 17 117.07 -91.57 15.75
N GLU A 18 117.36 -91.14 16.99
CA GLU A 18 116.52 -90.22 17.76
C GLU A 18 116.31 -88.88 17.04
N LEU A 19 117.39 -88.28 16.50
CA LEU A 19 117.30 -87.03 15.71
C LEU A 19 116.46 -87.20 14.43
N TRP A 20 116.56 -88.34 13.74
CA TRP A 20 115.74 -88.62 12.55
C TRP A 20 114.26 -88.82 12.90
N GLN A 21 113.96 -89.45 14.03
CA GLN A 21 112.61 -89.62 14.54
C GLN A 21 112.00 -88.28 14.97
N GLU A 22 112.77 -87.43 15.68
CA GLU A 22 112.34 -86.07 16.00
C GLU A 22 112.11 -85.22 14.75
N LEU A 23 113.00 -85.28 13.76
CA LEU A 23 112.82 -84.56 12.50
C LEU A 23 111.57 -85.03 11.74
N ARG A 24 111.28 -86.33 11.77
CA ARG A 24 110.05 -86.89 11.18
C ARG A 24 108.81 -86.41 11.91
N LYS A 25 108.82 -86.43 13.24
CA LYS A 25 107.72 -85.92 14.07
C LYS A 25 107.46 -84.44 13.81
N VAL A 26 108.49 -83.61 13.81
CA VAL A 26 108.37 -82.17 13.51
C VAL A 26 107.84 -81.94 12.10
N LYS A 27 108.25 -82.75 11.12
CA LYS A 27 107.74 -82.69 9.74
C LYS A 27 106.26 -83.07 9.65
N ASP A 28 105.85 -84.13 10.33
CA ASP A 28 104.45 -84.59 10.35
C ASP A 28 103.57 -83.56 11.09
N ASP A 29 104.04 -83.03 12.22
CA ASP A 29 103.40 -81.92 12.96
C ASP A 29 103.29 -80.67 12.08
N HIS A 30 104.33 -80.33 11.32
CA HIS A 30 104.30 -79.21 10.37
C HIS A 30 103.28 -79.44 9.24
N ASN A 31 103.22 -80.64 8.66
CA ASN A 31 102.22 -80.97 7.64
C ASN A 31 100.79 -80.94 8.20
N MET A 32 100.57 -81.42 9.43
CA MET A 32 99.29 -81.31 10.12
C MET A 32 98.92 -79.84 10.38
N ALA A 33 99.88 -79.03 10.81
CA ALA A 33 99.67 -77.59 11.01
C ALA A 33 99.31 -76.89 9.70
N ILE A 34 99.98 -77.20 8.58
CA ILE A 34 99.62 -76.69 7.25
C ILE A 34 98.19 -77.10 6.86
N GLY A 35 97.82 -78.36 7.08
CA GLY A 35 96.46 -78.86 6.80
C GLY A 35 95.39 -78.15 7.63
N ALA A 36 95.65 -77.96 8.94
CA ALA A 36 94.78 -77.22 9.84
C ALA A 36 94.63 -75.75 9.42
N ILE A 37 95.74 -75.08 9.08
CA ILE A 37 95.76 -73.70 8.57
C ILE A 37 94.93 -73.62 7.28
N SER A 38 95.13 -74.53 6.33
CA SER A 38 94.41 -74.53 5.05
C SER A 38 92.90 -74.76 5.23
N SER A 39 92.51 -75.64 6.15
CA SER A 39 91.09 -75.89 6.49
C SER A 39 90.44 -74.67 7.14
N LEU A 40 91.13 -74.04 8.11
CA LEU A 40 90.66 -72.81 8.76
C LEU A 40 90.55 -71.65 7.77
N GLN A 41 91.51 -71.50 6.84
CA GLN A 41 91.44 -70.50 5.77
C GLN A 41 90.21 -70.69 4.88
N ARG A 42 89.95 -71.92 4.42
CA ARG A 42 88.74 -72.22 3.63
C ARG A 42 87.47 -71.90 4.41
N GLN A 43 87.42 -72.26 5.70
CA GLN A 43 86.26 -71.96 6.54
C GLN A 43 86.04 -70.45 6.71
N MET A 44 87.12 -69.69 6.88
CA MET A 44 87.11 -68.23 6.95
C MET A 44 86.59 -67.62 5.64
N GLU A 45 87.04 -68.09 4.47
CA GLU A 45 86.55 -67.62 3.16
C GLU A 45 85.05 -67.88 2.96
N ILE A 46 84.56 -69.05 3.39
CA ILE A 46 83.13 -69.39 3.34
C ILE A 46 82.34 -68.40 4.22
N GLN A 47 82.75 -68.21 5.47
CA GLN A 47 82.10 -67.29 6.40
C GLN A 47 82.15 -65.84 5.90
N GLU A 48 83.26 -65.40 5.31
CA GLU A 48 83.37 -64.08 4.69
C GLU A 48 82.39 -63.90 3.52
N SER A 49 82.19 -64.95 2.72
CA SER A 49 81.24 -64.92 1.61
C SER A 49 79.78 -64.84 2.10
N GLU A 50 79.45 -65.56 3.18
CA GLU A 50 78.14 -65.51 3.83
C GLU A 50 77.90 -64.13 4.47
N LEU A 51 78.91 -63.58 5.16
CA LEU A 51 78.85 -62.22 5.70
C LEU A 51 78.64 -61.18 4.62
N ARG A 52 79.30 -61.32 3.45
CA ARG A 52 79.07 -60.43 2.29
C ARG A 52 77.63 -60.52 1.77
N LYS A 53 77.07 -61.73 1.67
CA LYS A 53 75.67 -61.94 1.27
C LYS A 53 74.70 -61.28 2.25
N ILE A 54 74.82 -61.58 3.55
CA ILE A 54 73.97 -61.00 4.60
C ILE A 54 74.06 -59.47 4.61
N ARG A 55 75.26 -58.91 4.42
CA ARG A 55 75.45 -57.46 4.33
C ARG A 55 74.69 -56.85 3.15
N SER A 56 74.77 -57.47 1.97
CA SER A 56 74.04 -57.01 0.78
C SER A 56 72.52 -57.10 0.93
N GLU A 57 72.01 -58.15 1.58
CA GLU A 57 70.59 -58.32 1.87
C GLU A 57 70.11 -57.28 2.87
N LYS A 58 70.88 -57.02 3.93
CA LYS A 58 70.60 -55.94 4.89
C LYS A 58 70.50 -54.59 4.18
N GLU A 59 71.43 -54.26 3.29
CA GLU A 59 71.42 -53.00 2.54
C GLU A 59 70.17 -52.89 1.64
N LEU A 60 69.79 -53.99 0.97
CA LEU A 60 68.58 -54.05 0.15
C LEU A 60 67.32 -53.84 1.00
N LEU A 61 67.18 -54.54 2.12
CA LEU A 61 66.06 -54.41 3.04
C LEU A 61 65.97 -53.01 3.63
N GLN A 62 67.10 -52.41 3.99
CA GLN A 62 67.14 -51.02 4.45
C GLN A 62 66.67 -50.04 3.38
N LYS A 63 67.04 -50.26 2.11
CA LYS A 63 66.56 -49.43 0.99
C LYS A 63 65.05 -49.57 0.82
N GLN A 64 64.53 -50.80 0.84
CA GLN A 64 63.10 -51.06 0.75
C GLN A 64 62.32 -50.45 1.92
N LEU A 65 62.86 -50.50 3.14
CA LEU A 65 62.23 -49.88 4.31
C LEU A 65 62.08 -48.36 4.11
N ARG A 66 63.16 -47.68 3.68
CA ARG A 66 63.12 -46.23 3.39
C ARG A 66 62.11 -45.88 2.29
N GLU A 67 62.07 -46.68 1.22
CA GLU A 67 61.09 -46.48 0.14
C GLU A 67 59.65 -46.64 0.65
N ARG A 68 59.40 -47.63 1.52
CA ARG A 68 58.09 -47.84 2.14
C ARG A 68 57.72 -46.72 3.12
N GLU A 69 58.66 -46.20 3.88
CA GLU A 69 58.45 -45.04 4.77
C GLU A 69 58.02 -43.80 3.97
N VAL A 70 58.71 -43.52 2.85
CA VAL A 70 58.35 -42.40 1.96
C VAL A 70 56.97 -42.60 1.35
N GLN A 71 56.64 -43.81 0.89
CA GLN A 71 55.32 -44.13 0.35
C GLN A 71 54.22 -43.95 1.40
N LEU A 72 54.43 -44.44 2.62
CA LEU A 72 53.48 -44.28 3.72
C LEU A 72 53.27 -42.80 4.05
N GLN A 73 54.34 -42.02 4.14
CA GLN A 73 54.24 -40.58 4.38
C GLN A 73 53.45 -39.85 3.28
N ALA A 74 53.67 -40.22 2.01
CA ALA A 74 52.92 -39.65 0.88
C ALA A 74 51.42 -40.02 0.93
N VAL A 75 51.10 -41.27 1.27
CA VAL A 75 49.71 -41.73 1.42
C VAL A 75 49.03 -41.03 2.61
N SER A 76 49.72 -40.88 3.74
CA SER A 76 49.21 -40.13 4.89
C SER A 76 48.92 -38.67 4.54
N ALA A 77 49.84 -37.99 3.84
CA ALA A 77 49.63 -36.62 3.39
C ALA A 77 48.42 -36.50 2.46
N LYS A 78 48.25 -37.44 1.52
CA LYS A 78 47.10 -37.48 0.62
C LYS A 78 45.78 -37.74 1.36
N PHE A 79 45.78 -38.62 2.36
CA PHE A 79 44.60 -38.86 3.19
C PHE A 79 44.20 -37.59 3.94
N CYS A 80 45.16 -36.89 4.55
CA CYS A 80 44.91 -35.61 5.22
C CYS A 80 44.35 -34.55 4.26
N SER A 81 44.89 -34.43 3.04
CA SER A 81 44.37 -33.46 2.06
C SER A 81 42.96 -33.82 1.60
N MET A 82 42.67 -35.09 1.35
CA MET A 82 41.33 -35.54 0.95
C MET A 82 40.29 -35.29 2.06
N THR A 83 40.64 -35.52 3.33
CA THR A 83 39.74 -35.23 4.44
C THR A 83 39.47 -33.74 4.61
N GLU A 84 40.47 -32.89 4.35
CA GLU A 84 40.30 -31.44 4.41
C GLU A 84 39.47 -30.92 3.22
N GLU A 85 39.70 -31.44 2.01
CA GLU A 85 38.91 -31.12 0.82
C GLU A 85 37.43 -31.49 1.02
N GLN A 86 37.15 -32.68 1.57
CA GLN A 86 35.79 -33.10 1.91
C GLN A 86 35.14 -32.15 2.92
N ARG A 87 35.87 -31.74 3.96
CA ARG A 87 35.38 -30.78 4.95
C ARG A 87 35.06 -29.43 4.28
N GLN A 88 35.88 -28.96 3.35
CA GLN A 88 35.64 -27.71 2.63
C GLN A 88 34.42 -27.81 1.72
N GLU A 89 34.25 -28.94 1.03
CA GLU A 89 33.08 -29.21 0.20
C GLU A 89 31.79 -29.18 1.02
N GLU A 90 31.77 -29.81 2.20
CA GLU A 90 30.63 -29.76 3.12
C GLU A 90 30.27 -28.32 3.53
N ILE A 91 31.27 -27.48 3.80
CA ILE A 91 31.05 -26.06 4.13
C ILE A 91 30.48 -25.30 2.93
N VAL A 92 30.98 -25.55 1.71
CA VAL A 92 30.47 -24.94 0.49
C VAL A 92 29.01 -25.32 0.26
N VAL A 93 28.66 -26.60 0.42
CA VAL A 93 27.27 -27.07 0.28
C VAL A 93 26.35 -26.37 1.27
N MET A 94 26.72 -26.29 2.55
CA MET A 94 25.93 -25.57 3.56
C MET A 94 25.76 -24.09 3.21
N MET A 95 26.83 -23.43 2.74
CA MET A 95 26.79 -22.03 2.33
C MET A 95 25.89 -21.82 1.11
N GLU A 96 25.91 -22.72 0.12
CA GLU A 96 25.02 -22.66 -1.03
C GLU A 96 23.54 -22.84 -0.63
N GLU A 97 23.25 -23.75 0.31
CA GLU A 97 21.91 -23.94 0.86
C GLU A 97 21.42 -22.69 1.58
N GLU A 98 22.24 -22.08 2.44
CA GLU A 98 21.91 -20.81 3.11
C GLU A 98 21.67 -19.70 2.08
N ASN A 99 22.51 -19.61 1.05
CA ASN A 99 22.37 -18.61 -0.01
C ASN A 99 21.05 -18.78 -0.79
N ARG A 100 20.66 -20.02 -1.12
CA ARG A 100 19.36 -20.32 -1.74
C ARG A 100 18.19 -19.91 -0.84
N ASN A 101 18.26 -20.21 0.46
CA ASN A 101 17.24 -19.82 1.43
C ASN A 101 17.12 -18.31 1.56
N LEU A 102 18.25 -17.59 1.62
CA LEU A 102 18.28 -16.13 1.65
C LEU A 102 17.66 -15.54 0.39
N HIS A 103 18.01 -16.05 -0.80
CA HIS A 103 17.38 -15.62 -2.04
C HIS A 103 15.87 -15.84 -2.04
N GLN A 104 15.39 -16.98 -1.54
CA GLN A 104 13.96 -17.23 -1.42
C GLN A 104 13.28 -16.19 -0.53
N VAL A 105 13.84 -15.90 0.65
CA VAL A 105 13.30 -14.88 1.57
C VAL A 105 13.29 -13.49 0.92
N VAL A 106 14.37 -13.11 0.22
CA VAL A 106 14.42 -11.84 -0.52
C VAL A 106 13.32 -11.76 -1.56
N THR A 107 13.12 -12.81 -2.36
CA THR A 107 12.06 -12.81 -3.38
C THR A 107 10.66 -12.73 -2.79
N GLU A 108 10.42 -13.36 -1.64
CA GLU A 108 9.14 -13.27 -0.94
C GLU A 108 8.91 -11.86 -0.39
N GLN A 109 9.93 -11.25 0.21
CA GLN A 109 9.86 -9.87 0.69
C GLN A 109 9.63 -8.86 -0.44
N GLU A 110 10.29 -9.05 -1.59
CA GLU A 110 10.08 -8.22 -2.78
C GLU A 110 8.64 -8.33 -3.29
N SER A 111 8.07 -9.54 -3.32
CA SER A 111 6.67 -9.76 -3.68
C SER A 111 5.71 -9.06 -2.71
N GLN A 112 5.93 -9.21 -1.40
CA GLN A 112 5.12 -8.54 -0.37
C GLN A 112 5.21 -7.00 -0.48
N LEU A 113 6.41 -6.46 -0.74
CA LEU A 113 6.59 -5.02 -0.96
C LEU A 113 5.84 -4.55 -2.22
N ALA A 114 5.85 -5.33 -3.30
CA ALA A 114 5.10 -5.03 -4.51
C ALA A 114 3.58 -5.03 -4.26
N GLU A 115 3.06 -5.97 -3.48
CA GLU A 115 1.66 -6.01 -3.06
C GLU A 115 1.26 -4.80 -2.20
N GLN A 116 2.09 -4.45 -1.21
CA GLN A 116 1.88 -3.25 -0.41
C GLN A 116 1.91 -1.99 -1.28
N GLY A 117 2.81 -1.90 -2.26
CA GLY A 117 2.86 -0.81 -3.21
C GLY A 117 1.58 -0.65 -4.04
N LYS A 118 0.97 -1.77 -4.47
CA LYS A 118 -0.34 -1.76 -5.14
C LYS A 118 -1.44 -1.22 -4.22
N LEU A 119 -1.52 -1.73 -2.99
CA LEU A 119 -2.51 -1.26 -2.01
C LEU A 119 -2.38 0.24 -1.72
N ILE A 120 -1.14 0.73 -1.55
CA ILE A 120 -0.88 2.16 -1.36
C ILE A 120 -1.40 2.96 -2.56
N SER A 121 -1.14 2.50 -3.78
CA SER A 121 -1.60 3.16 -5.01
C SER A 121 -3.12 3.19 -5.12
N GLU A 122 -3.79 2.09 -4.77
CA GLU A 122 -5.25 1.99 -4.73
C GLU A 122 -5.85 2.96 -3.70
N LEU A 123 -5.31 2.97 -2.48
CA LEU A 123 -5.75 3.88 -1.41
C LEU A 123 -5.52 5.35 -1.79
N GLN A 124 -4.40 5.68 -2.43
CA GLN A 124 -4.14 7.01 -2.97
C GLN A 124 -5.17 7.40 -4.04
N GLY A 125 -5.54 6.46 -4.91
CA GLY A 125 -6.61 6.64 -5.89
C GLY A 125 -7.95 6.98 -5.24
N ILE A 126 -8.36 6.20 -4.22
CA ILE A 126 -9.59 6.43 -3.47
C ILE A 126 -9.56 7.79 -2.75
N ILE A 127 -8.44 8.15 -2.11
CA ILE A 127 -8.30 9.45 -1.45
C ILE A 127 -8.47 10.59 -2.45
N ASN A 128 -7.89 10.48 -3.64
CA ASN A 128 -8.02 11.50 -4.67
C ASN A 128 -9.46 11.62 -5.18
N GLN A 129 -10.15 10.49 -5.37
CA GLN A 129 -11.57 10.49 -5.74
C GLN A 129 -12.43 11.17 -4.67
N LEU A 130 -12.28 10.77 -3.39
CA LEU A 130 -13.03 11.36 -2.28
C LEU A 130 -12.77 12.86 -2.14
N ARG A 131 -11.52 13.30 -2.35
CA ARG A 131 -11.19 14.74 -2.35
C ARG A 131 -11.92 15.49 -3.46
N ALA A 132 -11.99 14.92 -4.67
CA ALA A 132 -12.72 15.53 -5.78
C ALA A 132 -14.23 15.59 -5.50
N GLU A 133 -14.81 14.52 -4.93
CA GLU A 133 -16.22 14.46 -4.53
C GLU A 133 -16.56 15.50 -3.44
N VAL A 134 -15.69 15.67 -2.44
CA VAL A 134 -15.87 16.71 -1.39
C VAL A 134 -15.87 18.11 -2.00
N VAL A 135 -14.96 18.40 -2.93
CA VAL A 135 -14.90 19.71 -3.60
C VAL A 135 -16.17 19.95 -4.43
N ASN A 136 -16.61 18.96 -5.21
CA ASN A 136 -17.81 19.06 -6.03
C ASN A 136 -19.07 19.26 -5.17
N THR A 137 -19.22 18.47 -4.11
CA THR A 137 -20.33 18.60 -3.15
C THR A 137 -20.37 19.99 -2.53
N ARG A 138 -19.20 20.55 -2.16
CA ARG A 138 -19.11 21.90 -1.60
C ARG A 138 -19.51 22.98 -2.62
N LEU A 139 -19.14 22.82 -3.89
CA LEU A 139 -19.55 23.73 -4.96
C LEU A 139 -21.07 23.70 -5.15
N GLN A 140 -21.65 22.51 -5.28
CA GLN A 140 -23.10 22.33 -5.41
C GLN A 140 -23.87 22.94 -4.24
N LEU A 141 -23.38 22.79 -3.00
CA LEU A 141 -24.00 23.38 -1.83
C LEU A 141 -24.00 24.92 -1.88
N LEU A 142 -22.92 25.53 -2.40
CA LEU A 142 -22.85 26.99 -2.56
C LEU A 142 -23.84 27.48 -3.61
N GLU A 143 -23.94 26.79 -4.74
CA GLU A 143 -24.91 27.10 -5.80
C GLU A 143 -26.34 26.97 -5.27
N GLN A 144 -26.66 25.87 -4.59
CA GLN A 144 -27.97 25.65 -3.99
C GLN A 144 -28.34 26.75 -2.97
N LYS A 145 -27.37 27.17 -2.14
CA LYS A 145 -27.58 28.25 -1.18
C LYS A 145 -27.86 29.59 -1.86
N GLN A 146 -27.25 29.85 -3.01
CA GLN A 146 -27.50 31.06 -3.79
C GLN A 146 -28.90 31.03 -4.40
N VAL A 147 -29.28 29.92 -5.04
CA VAL A 147 -30.62 29.71 -5.59
C VAL A 147 -31.69 29.84 -4.49
N GLN A 148 -31.45 29.29 -3.30
CA GLN A 148 -32.38 29.40 -2.18
C GLN A 148 -32.59 30.87 -1.74
N LYS A 149 -31.54 31.68 -1.69
CA LYS A 149 -31.66 33.11 -1.36
C LYS A 149 -32.46 33.87 -2.42
N GLU A 150 -32.25 33.56 -3.69
CA GLU A 150 -32.99 34.18 -4.79
C GLU A 150 -34.48 33.83 -4.71
N ILE A 151 -34.81 32.56 -4.52
CA ILE A 151 -36.20 32.11 -4.32
C ILE A 151 -36.82 32.79 -3.10
N GLN A 152 -36.11 32.88 -1.97
CA GLN A 152 -36.62 33.55 -0.77
C GLN A 152 -36.90 35.03 -1.05
N SER A 153 -35.99 35.73 -1.72
CA SER A 153 -36.21 37.14 -2.07
C SER A 153 -37.42 37.33 -3.00
N GLN A 154 -37.62 36.42 -3.95
CA GLN A 154 -38.79 36.44 -4.83
C GLN A 154 -40.07 36.18 -4.04
N ALA A 155 -40.07 35.21 -3.13
CA ALA A 155 -41.21 34.91 -2.28
C ALA A 155 -41.61 36.11 -1.42
N ASP A 156 -40.63 36.79 -0.80
CA ASP A 156 -40.87 37.99 0.02
C ASP A 156 -41.50 39.12 -0.83
N THR A 157 -40.99 39.33 -2.05
CA THR A 157 -41.56 40.35 -2.95
C THR A 157 -42.99 40.01 -3.39
N LEU A 158 -43.29 38.74 -3.65
CA LEU A 158 -44.63 38.28 -4.00
C LEU A 158 -45.58 38.43 -2.81
N GLN A 159 -45.15 38.10 -1.60
CA GLN A 159 -45.93 38.28 -0.39
C GLN A 159 -46.29 39.75 -0.15
N HIS A 160 -45.33 40.66 -0.30
CA HIS A 160 -45.59 42.10 -0.19
C HIS A 160 -46.60 42.60 -1.25
N LYS A 161 -46.45 42.17 -2.51
CA LYS A 161 -47.40 42.51 -3.58
C LYS A 161 -48.81 41.97 -3.32
N ALA A 162 -48.91 40.73 -2.82
CA ALA A 162 -50.18 40.13 -2.46
C ALA A 162 -50.88 40.92 -1.34
N LEU A 163 -50.15 41.29 -0.28
CA LEU A 163 -50.69 42.10 0.81
C LEU A 163 -51.14 43.48 0.33
N GLN A 164 -50.33 44.16 -0.48
CA GLN A 164 -50.68 45.47 -1.04
C GLN A 164 -51.96 45.39 -1.89
N THR A 165 -52.10 44.32 -2.69
CA THR A 165 -53.30 44.08 -3.50
C THR A 165 -54.51 43.82 -2.62
N SER A 166 -54.37 43.03 -1.55
CA SER A 166 -55.44 42.76 -0.58
C SER A 166 -55.93 44.04 0.11
N VAL A 167 -55.01 44.92 0.53
CA VAL A 167 -55.36 46.22 1.12
C VAL A 167 -56.08 47.12 0.10
N ALA A 168 -55.61 47.15 -1.16
CA ALA A 168 -56.26 47.94 -2.21
C ALA A 168 -57.68 47.42 -2.52
N LEU A 169 -57.86 46.10 -2.54
CA LEU A 169 -59.17 45.48 -2.70
C LEU A 169 -60.10 45.85 -1.55
N GLU A 170 -59.65 45.75 -0.29
CA GLU A 170 -60.45 46.12 0.88
C GLU A 170 -60.88 47.60 0.83
N GLN A 171 -59.97 48.51 0.48
CA GLN A 171 -60.30 49.93 0.31
C GLN A 171 -61.34 50.17 -0.77
N ILE A 172 -61.28 49.44 -1.89
CA ILE A 172 -62.25 49.52 -2.98
C ILE A 172 -63.60 48.98 -2.50
N THR A 173 -63.62 47.81 -1.85
CA THR A 173 -64.82 47.20 -1.27
C THR A 173 -65.50 48.15 -0.29
N CYS A 174 -64.77 48.77 0.64
CA CYS A 174 -65.34 49.75 1.57
C CYS A 174 -65.95 50.97 0.86
N LYS A 175 -65.36 51.43 -0.26
CA LYS A 175 -65.94 52.52 -1.06
C LYS A 175 -67.22 52.08 -1.75
N PHE A 176 -67.24 50.87 -2.33
CA PHE A 176 -68.44 50.30 -2.94
C PHE A 176 -69.56 50.15 -1.91
N GLU A 177 -69.28 49.62 -0.72
CA GLU A 177 -70.25 49.52 0.37
C GLU A 177 -70.81 50.89 0.78
N ARG A 178 -69.98 51.94 0.84
CA ARG A 178 -70.46 53.31 1.11
C ARG A 178 -71.39 53.81 0.01
N TYR A 179 -71.06 53.58 -1.27
CA TYR A 179 -71.93 53.98 -2.38
C TYR A 179 -73.24 53.20 -2.37
N ARG A 180 -73.16 51.90 -2.15
CA ARG A 180 -74.29 51.00 -1.97
C ARG A 180 -75.24 51.49 -0.88
N ASN A 181 -74.72 51.80 0.30
CA ASN A 181 -75.51 52.35 1.41
C ASN A 181 -76.16 53.69 1.08
N LYS A 182 -75.47 54.59 0.35
CA LYS A 182 -76.07 55.85 -0.12
C LYS A 182 -77.22 55.61 -1.10
N ILE A 183 -77.08 54.64 -1.99
CA ILE A 183 -78.14 54.26 -2.94
C ILE A 183 -79.33 53.70 -2.17
N ILE A 184 -79.11 52.74 -1.26
CA ILE A 184 -80.16 52.18 -0.40
C ILE A 184 -80.88 53.30 0.37
N GLN A 185 -80.13 54.19 1.03
CA GLN A 185 -80.72 55.31 1.76
C GLN A 185 -81.56 56.21 0.84
N ALA A 186 -81.05 56.59 -0.34
CA ALA A 186 -81.77 57.43 -1.29
C ALA A 186 -83.05 56.75 -1.82
N THR A 187 -83.03 55.43 -2.02
CA THR A 187 -84.18 54.64 -2.48
C THR A 187 -85.26 54.53 -1.42
N PHE A 188 -84.89 54.20 -0.17
CA PHE A 188 -85.86 53.87 0.87
C PHE A 188 -86.18 55.00 1.86
N SER A 189 -85.48 56.13 1.80
CA SER A 189 -85.84 57.35 2.57
C SER A 189 -86.83 58.28 1.84
N ALA A 190 -87.38 57.87 0.69
CA ALA A 190 -88.40 58.63 -0.02
C ALA A 190 -89.77 58.52 0.67
N GLU A 191 -90.50 59.65 0.77
CA GLU A 191 -91.83 59.73 1.41
C GLU A 191 -92.78 58.66 0.86
N GLY A 192 -93.26 57.76 1.74
CA GLY A 192 -94.14 56.63 1.38
C GLY A 192 -93.44 55.28 1.14
N SER A 193 -92.10 55.21 1.21
CA SER A 193 -91.34 53.95 1.09
C SER A 193 -91.20 53.25 2.46
N GLN A 194 -91.30 51.92 2.50
CA GLN A 194 -91.04 51.14 3.72
C GLN A 194 -89.55 51.01 3.99
N GLU A 195 -89.14 51.20 5.24
CA GLU A 195 -87.75 51.03 5.66
C GLU A 195 -87.35 49.54 5.63
N PRO A 196 -86.18 49.18 5.07
CA PRO A 196 -85.76 47.78 4.99
C PRO A 196 -85.44 47.20 6.37
N VAL A 197 -85.99 46.03 6.69
CA VAL A 197 -85.81 45.35 7.99
C VAL A 197 -84.67 44.30 7.95
N ARG A 198 -84.15 43.97 6.76
CA ARG A 198 -83.10 42.97 6.55
C ARG A 198 -82.05 43.49 5.55
N GLU A 199 -80.89 42.86 5.57
CA GLU A 199 -79.86 43.02 4.54
C GLU A 199 -80.45 42.74 3.15
N LEU A 200 -80.50 43.78 2.32
CA LEU A 200 -81.04 43.76 0.97
C LEU A 200 -80.00 43.24 -0.02
N SER A 201 -80.43 42.55 -1.08
CA SER A 201 -79.60 42.23 -2.26
C SER A 201 -79.51 43.42 -3.22
N ASP A 202 -78.44 43.51 -4.01
CA ASP A 202 -78.29 44.56 -5.03
C ASP A 202 -79.44 44.54 -6.05
N ASP A 203 -79.90 43.35 -6.43
CA ASP A 203 -81.03 43.18 -7.35
C ASP A 203 -82.35 43.74 -6.75
N GLU A 204 -82.58 43.52 -5.46
CA GLU A 204 -83.77 44.01 -4.74
C GLU A 204 -83.77 45.55 -4.63
N VAL A 205 -82.59 46.14 -4.42
CA VAL A 205 -82.43 47.61 -4.40
C VAL A 205 -82.72 48.20 -5.77
N LEU A 206 -82.23 47.57 -6.84
CA LEU A 206 -82.48 48.00 -8.22
C LEU A 206 -83.95 47.88 -8.60
N GLU A 207 -84.62 46.80 -8.21
CA GLU A 207 -86.06 46.62 -8.44
C GLU A 207 -86.88 47.72 -7.74
N ALA A 208 -86.54 48.04 -6.48
CA ALA A 208 -87.18 49.12 -5.75
C ALA A 208 -86.93 50.50 -6.40
N MET A 209 -85.71 50.78 -6.86
CA MET A 209 -85.41 52.01 -7.61
C MET A 209 -86.25 52.12 -8.88
N GLN A 210 -86.35 51.01 -9.64
CA GLN A 210 -87.14 50.97 -10.88
C GLN A 210 -88.63 51.20 -10.61
N LYS A 211 -89.16 50.63 -9.52
CA LYS A 211 -90.54 50.87 -9.06
C LYS A 211 -90.78 52.35 -8.78
N ILE A 212 -89.91 53.01 -8.02
CA ILE A 212 -90.03 54.47 -7.73
C ILE A 212 -90.01 55.29 -9.03
N ILE A 213 -89.13 54.94 -9.98
CA ILE A 213 -89.05 55.62 -11.28
C ILE A 213 -90.37 55.46 -12.06
N ASN A 214 -90.90 54.24 -12.13
CA ASN A 214 -92.15 53.94 -12.82
C ASN A 214 -93.33 54.69 -12.16
N GLU A 215 -93.46 54.63 -10.84
CA GLU A 215 -94.49 55.35 -10.08
C GLU A 215 -94.41 56.86 -10.33
N ARG A 216 -93.21 57.46 -10.27
CA ARG A 216 -93.02 58.89 -10.56
C ARG A 216 -93.41 59.24 -12.00
N ALA A 217 -93.08 58.39 -12.98
CA ALA A 217 -93.45 58.59 -14.38
C ALA A 217 -94.97 58.50 -14.57
N GLU A 218 -95.63 57.56 -13.92
CA GLU A 218 -97.10 57.41 -13.89
C GLU A 218 -97.77 58.62 -13.21
N PHE A 219 -97.26 59.10 -12.08
CA PHE A 219 -97.74 60.32 -11.41
C PHE A 219 -97.58 61.55 -12.29
N GLN A 220 -96.44 61.71 -12.98
CA GLN A 220 -96.26 62.79 -13.95
C GLN A 220 -97.24 62.70 -15.12
N HIS A 221 -97.51 61.49 -15.61
CA HIS A 221 -98.51 61.27 -16.65
C HIS A 221 -99.92 61.61 -16.15
N MET A 222 -100.26 61.26 -14.90
CA MET A 222 -101.51 61.67 -14.24
C MET A 222 -101.62 63.19 -14.06
N LEU A 223 -100.54 63.88 -13.70
CA LEU A 223 -100.52 65.35 -13.62
C LEU A 223 -100.72 65.99 -14.99
N LYS A 224 -100.14 65.41 -16.05
CA LYS A 224 -100.35 65.87 -17.43
C LYS A 224 -101.77 65.61 -17.93
N SER A 225 -102.40 64.51 -17.52
CA SER A 225 -103.78 64.19 -17.93
C SER A 225 -104.86 64.93 -17.11
N LYS A 226 -104.58 65.29 -15.85
CA LYS A 226 -105.49 66.09 -14.99
C LYS A 226 -105.19 67.60 -15.00
N GLY A 227 -104.02 68.02 -15.49
CA GLY A 227 -103.49 69.39 -15.45
C GLY A 227 -103.70 70.22 -16.72
N SER A 228 -104.88 70.18 -17.35
CA SER A 228 -105.30 71.24 -18.27
C SER A 228 -105.93 72.40 -17.49
N LYS A 229 -105.07 73.22 -16.85
CA LYS A 229 -105.22 74.66 -16.51
C LYS A 229 -104.24 75.06 -15.40
N MET A 230 -102.99 75.30 -15.76
CA MET A 230 -102.20 76.44 -15.27
C MET A 230 -100.87 76.47 -16.03
N SER A 231 -100.74 77.44 -16.94
CA SER A 231 -99.51 77.78 -17.63
C SER A 231 -99.03 79.12 -17.07
N LEU A 232 -97.80 79.17 -16.55
CA LEU A 232 -97.01 80.40 -16.51
C LEU A 232 -95.56 80.07 -16.86
N HIS A 233 -95.27 80.35 -18.13
CA HIS A 233 -94.07 80.93 -18.72
C HIS A 233 -92.65 80.46 -18.33
N SER A 234 -92.00 80.02 -19.41
CA SER A 234 -90.56 79.89 -19.68
C SER A 234 -89.74 81.14 -19.35
N SER A 235 -88.49 80.94 -18.90
CA SER A 235 -87.35 81.63 -19.51
C SER A 235 -86.08 80.79 -19.37
N GLU A 236 -85.45 80.51 -20.50
CA GLU A 236 -84.15 79.87 -20.64
C GLU A 236 -83.02 80.77 -20.11
N SER A 237 -81.94 80.17 -19.61
CA SER A 237 -80.59 80.63 -19.92
C SER A 237 -79.58 79.53 -19.66
N ARG A 238 -79.00 79.04 -20.77
CA ARG A 238 -77.77 78.25 -20.81
C ARG A 238 -76.60 79.07 -20.25
N THR A 239 -75.69 78.43 -19.53
CA THR A 239 -74.23 78.55 -19.72
C THR A 239 -73.48 77.57 -18.80
N SER A 240 -72.77 76.62 -19.40
CA SER A 240 -71.44 76.17 -18.93
C SER A 240 -70.39 76.87 -19.83
N PRO A 241 -69.05 76.84 -19.59
CA PRO A 241 -68.24 76.10 -18.61
C PRO A 241 -67.09 76.93 -17.95
N ALA A 242 -66.35 76.36 -16.98
CA ALA A 242 -64.95 76.74 -16.75
C ALA A 242 -64.14 75.63 -16.06
N ALA A 243 -63.23 75.03 -16.82
CA ALA A 243 -62.14 74.22 -16.31
C ALA A 243 -61.08 75.15 -15.66
N ALA A 244 -60.77 74.91 -14.38
CA ALA A 244 -59.61 75.49 -13.72
C ALA A 244 -58.47 74.46 -13.70
N ARG A 245 -57.32 74.89 -14.21
CA ARG A 245 -56.10 74.13 -14.45
C ARG A 245 -55.09 74.39 -13.31
N ARG A 246 -54.20 73.41 -13.08
CA ARG A 246 -52.86 73.49 -12.40
C ARG A 246 -52.88 73.52 -10.87
N ARG A 247 -51.92 72.96 -10.13
CA ARG A 247 -50.62 72.27 -10.38
C ARG A 247 -50.18 71.69 -9.02
N THR A 248 -49.56 70.51 -8.96
CA THR A 248 -48.60 70.20 -7.88
C THR A 248 -47.32 69.68 -8.50
N SER A 249 -46.28 70.49 -8.33
CA SER A 249 -44.88 70.15 -8.55
C SER A 249 -44.42 69.18 -7.47
N ARG A 250 -43.76 68.08 -7.84
CA ARG A 250 -42.89 67.35 -6.92
C ARG A 250 -41.48 67.37 -7.49
N MET A 251 -40.62 68.10 -6.79
CA MET A 251 -39.17 68.02 -6.97
C MET A 251 -38.73 66.65 -6.46
N GLU A 252 -38.03 65.91 -7.31
CA GLU A 252 -37.09 64.89 -6.90
C GLU A 252 -35.91 65.58 -6.20
N LYS A 253 -35.46 64.96 -5.12
CA LYS A 253 -34.13 65.14 -4.53
C LYS A 253 -33.49 63.74 -4.45
N PRO A 254 -32.15 63.69 -4.50
CA PRO A 254 -31.36 62.51 -4.86
C PRO A 254 -31.51 61.33 -3.90
#